data_AF-A0A965RA58-F1
#
_entry.id   AF-A0A965RA58-F1
#
_cell.length_a   1.000
_cell.length_b   1.000
_cell.length_c   1.000
_cell.angle_alpha   90.00
_cell.angle_beta   90.00
_cell.angle_gamma   90.00
#
_symmetry.space_group_name_H-M   'P 1'
#
loop_
_entity.id
_entity.type
_entity.pdbx_description
1 polymer ?
#
loop_
_entity_poly.entity_id
_entity_poly.type
_entity_poly.pdbx_seq_one_letter_code
_entity_poly.pdbx_strand_id
1 'polypeptide(L)'
;MSTRSIQKIISPIAPHFVGDGFRVHNFIPSAPGLDMQRMNPFIMLDYNAPFYFPPSEQPRGVDVHPHRGFETVTIAYKGRVEHHDSSGGGGIIG
;
A
#
# COMPACT_ATOMS: atom_id res chain seq x y z
N MET A 1 13.02 3.20 30.25
CA MET A 1 11.87 3.21 29.31
C MET A 1 10.87 2.17 29.78
N SER A 2 9.56 2.47 29.75
CA SER A 2 8.56 1.42 30.02
C SER A 2 8.33 0.60 28.75
N THR A 3 8.22 -0.72 28.90
CA THR A 3 7.87 -1.61 27.79
C THR A 3 6.39 -1.43 27.46
N ARG A 4 6.04 -1.26 26.18
CA ARG A 4 4.65 -1.25 25.74
C ARG A 4 4.14 -2.69 25.62
N SER A 5 2.91 -2.95 26.04
CA SER A 5 2.24 -4.23 25.83
C SER A 5 1.53 -4.27 24.47
N ILE A 6 1.41 -5.47 23.90
CA ILE A 6 0.59 -5.69 22.70
C ILE A 6 -0.88 -5.57 23.11
N GLN A 7 -1.58 -4.58 22.57
CA GLN A 7 -3.01 -4.42 22.84
C GLN A 7 -3.87 -5.39 22.03
N LYS A 8 -3.52 -5.64 20.76
CA LYS A 8 -4.32 -6.47 19.85
C LYS A 8 -3.44 -7.01 18.72
N ILE A 9 -3.73 -8.24 18.28
CA ILE A 9 -3.21 -8.85 17.06
C ILE A 9 -4.37 -8.93 16.08
N ILE A 10 -4.17 -8.43 14.86
CA ILE A 10 -5.23 -8.32 13.84
C ILE A 10 -4.78 -9.05 12.59
N SER A 11 -5.60 -9.99 12.14
CA SER A 11 -5.41 -10.69 10.88
C SER A 11 -5.82 -9.79 9.70
N PRO A 12 -5.18 -9.93 8.52
CA PRO A 12 -5.55 -9.18 7.34
C PRO A 12 -6.97 -9.52 6.88
N ILE A 13 -7.68 -8.53 6.34
CA ILE A 13 -8.95 -8.77 5.63
C ILE A 13 -8.69 -9.46 4.28
N ALA A 14 -9.74 -9.91 3.60
CA ALA A 14 -9.62 -10.45 2.25
C ALA A 14 -8.92 -9.45 1.31
N PRO A 15 -8.01 -9.91 0.46
CA PRO A 15 -7.29 -9.01 -0.43
C PRO A 15 -8.20 -8.50 -1.54
N HIS A 16 -7.88 -7.32 -2.05
CA HIS A 16 -8.50 -6.74 -3.24
C HIS A 16 -7.42 -6.19 -4.16
N PHE A 17 -7.83 -5.78 -5.36
CA PHE A 17 -6.92 -5.17 -6.33
C PHE A 17 -7.06 -3.65 -6.32
N VAL A 18 -5.91 -2.95 -6.35
CA VAL A 18 -5.81 -1.55 -6.74
C VAL A 18 -5.27 -1.54 -8.17
N GLY A 19 -6.12 -1.12 -9.11
CA GLY A 19 -5.87 -1.35 -10.54
C GLY A 19 -5.78 -2.85 -10.85
N ASP A 20 -4.79 -3.26 -11.63
CA ASP A 20 -4.54 -4.68 -11.95
C ASP A 20 -3.12 -5.15 -11.55
N GLY A 21 -2.30 -4.24 -11.01
CA GLY A 21 -0.90 -4.50 -10.61
C GLY A 21 -0.67 -4.71 -9.12
N PHE A 22 -1.63 -4.34 -8.26
CA PHE A 22 -1.44 -4.37 -6.80
C PHE A 22 -2.53 -5.18 -6.11
N ARG A 23 -2.20 -6.38 -5.64
CA ARG A 23 -3.10 -7.26 -4.88
C ARG A 23 -2.81 -7.08 -3.39
N VAL A 24 -3.61 -6.26 -2.73
CA VAL A 24 -3.32 -5.73 -1.38
C VAL A 24 -4.25 -6.28 -0.31
N HIS A 25 -3.70 -6.46 0.89
CA HIS A 25 -4.46 -6.52 2.13
C HIS A 25 -4.44 -5.14 2.78
N ASN A 26 -5.61 -4.54 2.96
CA ASN A 26 -5.71 -3.27 3.69
C ASN A 26 -5.67 -3.50 5.21
N PHE A 27 -4.90 -2.69 5.92
CA PHE A 27 -4.81 -2.68 7.39
C PHE A 27 -5.35 -1.38 7.99
N ILE A 28 -5.07 -0.24 7.37
CA ILE A 28 -5.58 1.05 7.82
C ILE A 28 -6.35 1.65 6.64
N PRO A 29 -7.62 2.06 6.83
CA PRO A 29 -8.56 1.61 7.84
C PRO A 29 -9.24 0.29 7.44
N SER A 30 -9.08 -0.80 8.20
CA SER A 30 -9.65 -2.11 7.81
C SER A 30 -10.56 -2.80 8.85
N ALA A 31 -10.35 -2.56 10.15
CA ALA A 31 -11.00 -3.31 11.21
C ALA A 31 -11.27 -2.45 12.46
N PRO A 32 -12.20 -2.87 13.35
CA PRO A 32 -12.43 -2.18 14.62
C PRO A 32 -11.14 -2.01 15.43
N GLY A 33 -10.79 -0.75 15.69
CA GLY A 33 -9.55 -0.34 16.37
C GLY A 33 -8.38 -0.02 15.43
N LEU A 34 -8.57 0.00 14.11
CA LEU A 34 -7.59 0.48 13.11
C LEU A 34 -8.15 1.66 12.29
N ASP A 35 -9.05 2.45 12.87
CA ASP A 35 -9.49 3.70 12.26
C ASP A 35 -8.36 4.73 12.16
N MET A 36 -8.50 5.68 11.25
CA MET A 36 -7.51 6.73 10.98
C MET A 36 -7.28 7.66 12.20
N GLN A 37 -8.29 7.86 13.05
CA GLN A 37 -8.15 8.73 14.23
C GLN A 37 -7.19 8.11 15.25
N ARG A 38 -7.34 6.81 15.53
CA ARG A 38 -6.45 6.06 16.41
C ARG A 38 -5.06 5.85 15.82
N MET A 39 -4.98 5.69 14.49
CA MET A 39 -3.72 5.45 13.77
C MET A 39 -2.96 6.71 13.38
N ASN A 40 -3.52 7.91 13.63
CA ASN A 40 -2.87 9.20 13.37
C ASN A 40 -1.40 9.18 13.86
N PRO A 41 -0.41 9.52 13.00
CA PRO A 41 -0.54 10.19 11.69
C PRO A 41 -0.72 9.28 10.46
N PHE A 42 -0.82 7.97 10.64
CA PHE A 42 -0.99 7.03 9.53
C PHE A 42 -2.45 6.93 9.12
N ILE A 43 -2.72 7.16 7.83
CA ILE A 43 -4.08 7.17 7.28
C ILE A 43 -4.41 5.95 6.42
N MET A 44 -3.40 5.30 5.86
CA MET A 44 -3.56 4.13 5.01
C MET A 44 -2.36 3.20 5.11
N LEU A 45 -2.61 1.89 5.10
CA LEU A 45 -1.58 0.88 4.97
C LEU A 45 -2.12 -0.31 4.17
N ASP A 46 -1.59 -0.46 2.97
CA ASP A 46 -1.84 -1.61 2.10
C ASP A 46 -0.59 -2.48 2.03
N TYR A 47 -0.78 -3.77 2.25
CA TYR A 47 0.27 -4.77 2.13
C TYR A 47 0.05 -5.66 0.92
N ASN A 48 0.93 -5.52 -0.08
CA ASN A 48 1.04 -6.46 -1.20
C ASN A 48 1.72 -7.75 -0.70
N ALA A 49 0.92 -8.71 -0.24
CA ALA A 49 1.44 -10.03 0.11
C ALA A 49 2.11 -10.69 -1.11
N PRO A 50 3.15 -11.52 -0.91
CA PRO A 50 3.85 -12.17 -2.01
C PRO A 50 2.89 -12.84 -2.99
N PHE A 51 2.97 -12.40 -4.26
CA PHE A 51 2.11 -12.88 -5.33
C PHE A 51 2.93 -13.00 -6.61
N TYR A 52 2.75 -14.10 -7.35
CA TYR A 52 3.41 -14.28 -8.64
C TYR A 52 2.55 -13.66 -9.73
N PHE A 53 3.09 -12.64 -10.39
CA PHE A 53 2.54 -12.12 -11.63
C PHE A 53 3.24 -12.80 -12.81
N PRO A 54 2.50 -13.52 -13.68
CA PRO A 54 3.07 -14.03 -14.92
C PRO A 54 3.60 -12.89 -15.80
N PRO A 55 4.62 -13.15 -16.64
CA PRO A 55 5.05 -12.20 -17.66
C PRO A 55 3.87 -11.68 -18.50
N SER A 56 3.93 -10.42 -18.89
CA SER A 56 2.89 -9.73 -19.63
C SER A 56 3.54 -8.75 -20.60
N GLU A 57 3.02 -8.69 -21.83
CA GLU A 57 3.39 -7.67 -22.82
C GLU A 57 2.86 -6.29 -22.44
N GLN A 58 1.79 -6.25 -21.63
CA GLN A 58 1.18 -5.02 -21.13
C GLN A 58 1.62 -4.79 -19.67
N PRO A 59 2.13 -3.59 -19.33
CA PRO A 59 2.37 -3.21 -17.94
C PRO A 59 1.08 -3.30 -17.12
N ARG A 60 1.21 -3.85 -15.91
CA ARG A 60 0.15 -3.85 -14.90
C ARG A 60 0.40 -2.72 -13.91
N GLY A 61 -0.65 -2.16 -13.33
CA GLY A 61 -0.48 -1.09 -12.36
C GLY A 61 -1.81 -0.48 -11.96
N VAL A 62 -1.77 0.84 -11.79
CA VAL A 62 -2.93 1.69 -11.54
C VAL A 62 -2.81 2.90 -12.46
N ASP A 63 -3.93 3.30 -13.06
CA ASP A 63 -3.96 4.46 -13.96
C ASP A 63 -3.68 5.77 -13.20
N VAL A 64 -3.57 6.85 -13.97
CA VAL A 64 -3.40 8.22 -13.44
C VAL A 64 -4.47 8.52 -12.39
N HIS A 65 -4.04 8.94 -11.20
CA HIS A 65 -4.93 9.32 -10.11
C HIS A 65 -4.31 10.42 -9.23
N PRO A 66 -5.12 11.31 -8.63
CA PRO A 66 -4.62 12.42 -7.83
C PRO A 66 -4.41 12.04 -6.35
N HIS A 67 -3.51 12.77 -5.69
CA HIS A 67 -3.37 12.82 -4.23
C HIS A 67 -3.26 14.28 -3.76
N ARG A 68 -3.69 14.59 -2.54
CA ARG A 68 -3.60 15.94 -1.96
C ARG A 68 -3.60 15.89 -0.43
N GLY A 69 -2.67 16.62 0.19
CA GLY A 69 -2.69 16.87 1.65
C GLY A 69 -2.11 15.75 2.52
N PHE A 70 -1.46 14.75 1.93
CA PHE A 70 -0.74 13.69 2.61
C PHE A 70 0.38 13.14 1.71
N GLU A 71 1.20 12.25 2.27
CA GLU A 71 2.30 11.59 1.57
C GLU A 71 2.00 10.11 1.38
N THR A 72 2.42 9.55 0.24
CA THR A 72 2.45 8.11 0.02
C THR A 72 3.88 7.60 0.15
N VAL A 73 4.06 6.48 0.84
CA VAL A 73 5.37 5.83 0.98
C VAL A 73 5.24 4.40 0.48
N THR A 74 5.99 4.09 -0.58
CA THR A 74 6.03 2.74 -1.17
C THR A 74 7.34 2.08 -0.84
N ILE A 75 7.28 0.88 -0.24
CA ILE A 75 8.46 0.06 0.07
C ILE A 75 8.42 -1.20 -0.79
N ALA A 76 9.34 -1.31 -1.75
CA ALA A 76 9.46 -2.48 -2.61
C ALA A 76 10.32 -3.56 -1.93
N TYR A 77 9.69 -4.59 -1.37
CA TYR A 77 10.41 -5.75 -0.81
C TYR A 77 10.87 -6.74 -1.88
N LYS A 78 10.06 -6.94 -2.94
CA LYS A 78 10.35 -7.83 -4.06
C LYS A 78 9.62 -7.35 -5.31
N GLY A 79 10.30 -7.42 -6.46
CA GLY A 79 9.81 -6.85 -7.71
C GLY A 79 10.22 -5.38 -7.83
N ARG A 80 9.67 -4.69 -8.84
CA ARG A 80 9.94 -3.28 -9.09
C ARG A 80 8.65 -2.54 -9.42
N VAL A 81 8.60 -1.26 -9.08
CA VAL A 81 7.48 -0.37 -9.40
C VAL A 81 8.01 0.84 -10.14
N GLU A 82 7.55 1.04 -11.37
CA GLU A 82 7.74 2.30 -12.08
C GLU A 82 6.61 3.26 -11.72
N HIS A 83 6.94 4.51 -11.45
CA HIS A 83 5.97 5.57 -11.18
C HIS A 83 6.29 6.83 -11.98
N HIS A 84 5.25 7.58 -12.35
CA HIS A 84 5.35 8.80 -13.12
C HIS A 84 4.30 9.82 -12.64
N ASP A 85 4.65 11.10 -12.61
CA ASP A 85 3.77 12.20 -12.20
C ASP A 85 3.39 13.14 -13.35
N SER A 86 2.45 14.05 -13.09
CA SER A 86 1.92 14.95 -14.13
C SER A 86 2.90 16.00 -14.64
N SER A 87 4.03 16.19 -13.98
CA SER A 87 5.07 17.15 -14.36
C SER A 87 6.26 16.50 -15.07
N GLY A 88 6.17 15.20 -15.37
CA GLY A 88 7.24 14.43 -16.00
C GLY A 88 8.25 13.85 -15.01
N GLY A 89 8.01 14.00 -13.70
CA GLY A 89 8.79 13.31 -12.67
C GLY A 89 8.42 11.83 -12.58
N GLY A 90 9.24 11.05 -11.87
CA GLY A 90 9.06 9.60 -11.77
C GLY A 90 10.35 8.84 -11.48
N GLY A 91 10.27 7.52 -11.52
CA GLY A 91 11.40 6.63 -11.28
C GLY A 91 11.00 5.17 -11.14
N ILE A 92 11.99 4.32 -10.87
CA ILE A 92 11.81 2.89 -10.59
C ILE A 92 12.24 2.61 -9.15
N ILE A 93 11.36 1.97 -8.39
CA ILE A 93 11.60 1.52 -7.02
C ILE A 93 11.92 0.02 -7.04
N GLY A 94 13.13 -0.40 -6.64
CA GLY A 94 13.55 -1.80 -6.44
C GLY A 94 14.87 -2.17 -7.09
#